data_AF-A0AAD1YFQ8-F1
#
_entry.id   AF-A0AAD1YFQ8-F1
#
_cell.length_a   1.000
_cell.length_b   1.000
_cell.length_c   1.000
_cell.angle_alpha   90.00
_cell.angle_beta   90.00
_cell.angle_gamma   90.00
#
_symmetry.space_group_name_H-M   'P 1'
#
loop_
_entity.id
_entity.type
_entity.pdbx_description
1 polymer ?
#
loop_
_entity_poly.entity_id
_entity_poly.type
_entity_poly.pdbx_seq_one_letter_code
_entity_poly.pdbx_strand_id
1 'polypeptide(L)'
;MKNAIISVVIFLSLLIAVIFINNSVLDLCDDIKDKTDEIELILLDKDKELAYDKSIELIDFLKENDLITSIYVNHQDFDTLKNEAVKLSIYISHDDISEANASLHVIKYGAETVKHLQKPGLGNIF
;
A
#
# COMPACT_ATOMS: atom_id res chain seq x y z
N MET A 1 41.99 -6.27 11.65
CA MET A 1 40.88 -6.02 12.60
C MET A 1 40.00 -4.82 12.21
N LYS A 2 40.55 -3.68 11.76
CA LYS A 2 39.75 -2.52 11.28
C LYS A 2 38.72 -2.90 10.19
N ASN A 3 39.12 -3.69 9.19
CA ASN A 3 38.21 -4.12 8.12
C ASN A 3 37.10 -5.07 8.63
N ALA A 4 37.36 -5.84 9.68
CA ALA A 4 36.36 -6.70 10.30
C ALA A 4 35.31 -5.88 11.07
N ILE A 5 35.75 -4.84 11.80
CA ILE A 5 34.83 -3.92 12.49
C ILE A 5 33.95 -3.18 11.48
N ILE A 6 34.52 -2.68 10.38
CA ILE A 6 33.76 -2.02 9.31
C ILE A 6 32.72 -2.97 8.70
N SER A 7 33.10 -4.22 8.44
CA SER A 7 32.17 -5.23 7.91
C SER A 7 30.99 -5.50 8.87
N VAL A 8 31.27 -5.64 10.17
CA VAL A 8 30.22 -5.82 11.19
C VAL A 8 29.29 -4.61 11.27
N VAL A 9 29.84 -3.39 11.20
CA VAL A 9 29.04 -2.16 11.22
C VAL A 9 28.12 -2.09 9.99
N ILE A 10 28.64 -2.39 8.80
CA ILE A 10 27.83 -2.42 7.57
C ILE A 10 26.72 -3.46 7.70
N PHE A 11 27.03 -4.67 8.18
CA PHE A 11 26.04 -5.72 8.38
C PHE A 11 24.91 -5.30 9.33
N LEU A 12 25.25 -4.72 10.49
CA LEU A 12 24.25 -4.21 11.43
C LEU A 12 23.42 -3.06 10.83
N SER A 13 24.06 -2.18 10.06
CA SER A 13 23.34 -1.07 9.39
C SER A 13 22.31 -1.58 8.39
N LEU A 14 22.63 -2.65 7.64
CA LEU A 14 21.71 -3.28 6.70
C LEU A 14 20.53 -3.93 7.43
N LEU A 15 20.78 -4.64 8.54
CA LEU A 15 19.70 -5.22 9.35
C LEU A 15 18.73 -4.15 9.87
N ILE A 16 19.27 -3.05 10.38
CA ILE A 16 18.44 -1.92 10.85
C ILE A 16 17.63 -1.33 9.69
N ALA A 17 18.27 -1.12 8.53
CA ALA A 17 17.58 -0.58 7.35
C ALA A 17 16.45 -1.50 6.86
N VAL A 18 16.67 -2.81 6.81
CA VAL A 18 15.65 -3.79 6.42
C VAL A 18 14.47 -3.76 7.38
N ILE A 19 14.72 -3.77 8.69
CA ILE A 19 13.64 -3.70 9.70
C ILE A 19 12.86 -2.39 9.56
N PHE A 20 13.56 -1.27 9.36
CA PHE A 20 12.94 0.03 9.18
C PHE A 20 12.02 0.05 7.95
N ILE A 21 12.52 -0.36 6.79
CA ILE A 21 11.75 -0.40 5.55
C ILE A 21 10.55 -1.35 5.68
N ASN A 22 10.74 -2.51 6.33
CA ASN A 22 9.66 -3.47 6.55
C ASN A 22 8.50 -2.83 7.34
N ASN A 23 8.82 -2.14 8.44
CA ASN A 23 7.81 -1.47 9.24
C ASN A 23 7.12 -0.34 8.44
N SER A 24 7.87 0.45 7.68
CA SER A 24 7.28 1.46 6.79
C SER A 24 6.30 0.86 5.78
N VAL A 25 6.57 -0.34 5.25
CA VAL A 25 5.63 -1.02 4.34
C VAL A 25 4.38 -1.51 5.07
N LEU A 26 4.53 -2.01 6.31
CA LEU A 26 3.38 -2.43 7.11
C LEU A 26 2.46 -1.25 7.44
N ASP A 27 3.04 -0.12 7.83
CA ASP A 27 2.33 1.12 8.12
C ASP A 27 1.64 1.66 6.86
N LEU A 28 2.33 1.64 5.71
CA LEU A 28 1.75 2.01 4.42
C LEU A 28 0.51 1.16 4.08
N CYS A 29 0.57 -0.15 4.32
CA CYS A 29 -0.58 -1.02 4.05
C CYS A 29 -1.77 -0.73 4.99
N ASP A 30 -1.50 -0.33 6.24
CA ASP A 30 -2.55 0.11 7.17
C ASP A 30 -3.18 1.42 6.72
N ASP A 31 -2.37 2.40 6.31
CA ASP A 31 -2.86 3.67 5.79
C ASP A 31 -3.72 3.49 4.52
N ILE A 32 -3.33 2.58 3.62
CA ILE A 32 -4.14 2.23 2.44
C ILE A 32 -5.49 1.68 2.88
N LYS A 33 -5.50 0.75 3.84
CA LYS A 33 -6.73 0.16 4.36
C LYS A 33 -7.64 1.22 4.97
N ASP A 34 -7.12 2.09 5.83
CA ASP A 34 -7.90 3.14 6.48
C ASP A 34 -8.52 4.10 5.46
N LYS A 35 -7.75 4.47 4.42
CA LYS A 35 -8.26 5.29 3.30
C LYS A 35 -9.34 4.57 2.50
N THR A 36 -9.18 3.26 2.25
CA THR A 36 -10.22 2.50 1.55
C THR A 36 -11.50 2.34 2.39
N ASP A 37 -11.37 2.17 3.71
CA ASP A 37 -12.50 2.10 4.63
C ASP A 37 -13.25 3.44 4.69
N GLU A 38 -12.53 4.57 4.67
CA GLU A 38 -13.10 5.91 4.57
C GLU A 38 -13.92 6.08 3.27
N ILE A 39 -13.36 5.71 2.12
CA ILE A 39 -14.05 5.80 0.82
C ILE A 39 -15.28 4.88 0.81
N GLU A 40 -15.19 3.67 1.37
CA GLU A 40 -16.30 2.71 1.46
C GLU A 40 -17.50 3.31 2.21
N LEU A 41 -17.24 3.96 3.36
CA LEU A 41 -18.28 4.64 4.14
C LEU A 41 -18.92 5.81 3.37
N ILE A 42 -18.12 6.61 2.67
CA ILE A 42 -18.61 7.76 1.88
C ILE A 42 -19.48 7.29 0.70
N LEU A 43 -19.09 6.20 0.04
CA LEU A 43 -19.89 5.58 -1.03
C LEU A 43 -21.24 5.05 -0.52
N LEU A 44 -21.27 4.48 0.70
CA LEU A 44 -22.51 4.05 1.36
C LEU A 44 -23.44 5.24 1.68
N ASP A 45 -22.87 6.37 2.09
CA ASP A 45 -23.59 7.63 2.33
C ASP A 45 -24.00 8.35 1.03
N LYS A 46 -23.59 7.83 -0.13
CA LYS A 46 -23.89 8.34 -1.48
C LYS A 46 -23.32 9.72 -1.77
N ASP A 47 -22.29 10.15 -1.04
CA ASP A 47 -21.57 11.39 -1.30
C ASP A 47 -20.47 11.17 -2.34
N LYS A 48 -20.86 11.26 -3.62
CA LYS A 48 -19.99 10.91 -4.74
C LYS A 48 -18.85 11.90 -4.97
N GLU A 49 -19.10 13.19 -4.71
CA GLU A 49 -18.10 14.24 -4.88
C GLU A 49 -16.96 14.02 -3.87
N LEU A 50 -17.32 13.80 -2.61
CA LEU A 50 -16.34 13.48 -1.58
C LEU A 50 -15.64 12.14 -1.84
N ALA A 51 -16.36 11.10 -2.28
CA ALA A 51 -15.75 9.80 -2.62
C ALA A 51 -14.74 9.93 -3.77
N TYR A 52 -15.05 10.76 -4.76
CA TYR A 52 -14.15 11.04 -5.88
C TYR A 52 -12.89 11.75 -5.37
N ASP A 53 -13.04 12.83 -4.61
CA ASP A 53 -11.89 13.58 -4.06
C ASP A 53 -10.98 12.67 -3.22
N LYS A 54 -11.58 11.81 -2.39
CA LYS A 54 -10.84 10.82 -1.59
C LYS A 54 -10.15 9.76 -2.43
N SER A 55 -10.74 9.36 -3.56
CA SER A 55 -10.06 8.47 -4.51
C SER A 55 -8.84 9.12 -5.16
N ILE A 56 -8.88 10.44 -5.41
CA ILE A 56 -7.72 11.19 -5.91
C ILE A 56 -6.65 11.30 -4.82
N GLU A 57 -7.03 11.60 -3.57
CA GLU A 57 -6.10 11.57 -2.42
C GLU A 57 -5.41 10.20 -2.27
N LEU A 58 -6.14 9.10 -2.47
CA LEU A 58 -5.58 7.75 -2.44
C LEU A 58 -4.58 7.52 -3.58
N ILE A 59 -4.89 7.97 -4.80
CA ILE A 59 -3.97 7.87 -5.94
C ILE A 59 -2.66 8.61 -5.65
N ASP A 60 -2.75 9.84 -5.14
CA ASP A 60 -1.56 10.65 -4.88
C ASP A 60 -0.76 10.09 -3.70
N PHE A 61 -1.43 9.59 -2.65
CA PHE A 61 -0.78 8.86 -1.56
C PHE A 61 0.01 7.64 -2.06
N LEU A 62 -0.55 6.85 -2.98
CA LEU A 62 0.14 5.69 -3.56
C LEU A 62 1.34 6.12 -4.42
N LYS A 63 1.26 7.24 -5.15
CA LYS A 63 2.39 7.78 -5.93
C LYS A 63 3.52 8.30 -5.06
N GLU A 64 3.20 9.02 -3.98
CA GLU A 64 4.20 9.57 -3.06
C GLU A 64 5.01 8.45 -2.37
N ASN A 65 4.38 7.30 -2.14
CA ASN A 65 4.99 6.14 -1.50
C ASN A 65 5.63 5.13 -2.48
N ASP A 66 5.69 5.43 -3.77
CA ASP A 66 6.25 4.57 -4.84
C ASP A 66 7.75 4.24 -4.62
N LEU A 67 8.46 5.10 -3.86
CA LEU A 67 9.88 4.91 -3.57
C LEU A 67 10.14 3.80 -2.53
N ILE A 68 9.23 3.62 -1.56
CA ILE A 68 9.33 2.55 -0.56
C ILE A 68 9.03 1.20 -1.22
N THR A 69 8.06 1.17 -2.12
CA THR A 69 7.58 -0.05 -2.76
C THR A 69 8.49 -0.51 -3.92
N SER A 70 9.08 0.42 -4.68
CA SER A 70 10.03 0.10 -5.76
C SER A 70 11.35 -0.54 -5.30
N ILE A 71 11.75 -0.33 -4.04
CA ILE A 71 13.03 -0.84 -3.50
C ILE A 71 12.84 -2.19 -2.78
N TYR A 72 11.66 -2.46 -2.21
CA TYR A 72 11.51 -3.51 -1.20
C TYR A 72 10.32 -4.45 -1.42
N VAL A 73 9.32 -4.04 -2.20
CA VAL A 73 8.09 -4.83 -2.42
C VAL A 73 8.09 -5.39 -3.84
N ASN A 74 7.36 -6.47 -4.08
CA ASN A 74 7.04 -6.90 -5.42
C ASN A 74 6.30 -5.77 -6.16
N HIS A 75 6.99 -5.15 -7.11
CA HIS A 75 6.52 -4.00 -7.87
C HIS A 75 5.15 -4.26 -8.53
N GLN A 76 4.89 -5.51 -8.93
CA GLN A 76 3.64 -5.88 -9.60
C GLN A 76 2.40 -5.77 -8.68
N ASP A 77 2.56 -6.08 -7.40
CA ASP A 77 1.43 -6.02 -6.45
C ASP A 77 1.06 -4.56 -6.18
N PHE A 78 2.05 -3.69 -5.98
CA PHE A 78 1.83 -2.27 -5.74
C PHE A 78 1.34 -1.51 -6.99
N ASP A 79 1.83 -1.89 -8.19
CA ASP A 79 1.28 -1.37 -9.45
C ASP A 79 -0.18 -1.71 -9.63
N THR A 80 -0.60 -2.92 -9.23
CA THR A 80 -2.01 -3.30 -9.23
C THR A 80 -2.82 -2.34 -8.37
N LEU A 81 -2.36 -2.01 -7.17
CA LEU A 81 -3.04 -1.05 -6.28
C LEU A 81 -3.17 0.33 -6.93
N LYS A 82 -2.11 0.85 -7.54
CA LYS A 82 -2.14 2.16 -8.24
C LYS A 82 -3.15 2.15 -9.39
N ASN A 83 -3.13 1.09 -10.20
CA ASN A 83 -4.02 0.98 -11.36
C ASN A 83 -5.49 0.88 -10.93
N GLU A 84 -5.78 0.11 -9.87
CA GLU A 84 -7.13 0.01 -9.33
C GLU A 84 -7.60 1.30 -8.65
N ALA A 85 -6.70 2.07 -8.01
CA ALA A 85 -7.04 3.39 -7.48
C ALA A 85 -7.46 4.38 -8.58
N VAL A 86 -6.78 4.34 -9.73
CA VAL A 86 -7.19 5.13 -10.91
C VAL A 86 -8.56 4.67 -11.42
N LYS A 87 -8.78 3.36 -11.56
CA LYS A 87 -10.08 2.82 -11.99
C LYS A 87 -11.21 3.20 -11.03
N LEU A 88 -10.97 3.11 -9.72
CA LEU A 88 -11.90 3.55 -8.69
C LEU A 88 -12.37 4.99 -8.94
N SER A 89 -11.45 5.93 -9.17
CA SER A 89 -11.82 7.32 -9.45
C SER A 89 -12.69 7.47 -10.71
N ILE A 90 -12.40 6.68 -11.74
CA ILE A 90 -13.17 6.67 -13.00
C ILE A 90 -14.56 6.08 -12.77
N TYR A 91 -14.67 4.98 -12.04
CA TYR A 91 -15.97 4.35 -11.77
C TYR A 91 -16.86 5.24 -10.90
N ILE A 92 -16.28 5.90 -9.88
CA ILE A 92 -17.00 6.90 -9.08
C ILE A 92 -17.50 8.05 -9.96
N SER A 93 -16.64 8.59 -10.84
CA SER A 93 -17.03 9.71 -11.71
C SER A 93 -18.12 9.37 -12.73
N HIS A 94 -18.26 8.08 -13.09
CA HIS A 94 -19.28 7.57 -14.01
C HIS A 94 -20.49 6.95 -13.32
N ASP A 95 -20.59 7.07 -11.99
CA ASP A 95 -21.67 6.50 -11.17
C ASP A 95 -21.78 4.97 -11.25
N ASP A 96 -20.68 4.29 -11.59
CA ASP A 96 -20.61 2.84 -11.57
C ASP A 96 -20.18 2.35 -10.19
N ILE A 97 -21.10 2.44 -9.23
CA ILE A 97 -20.83 2.12 -7.82
C ILE A 97 -20.47 0.64 -7.63
N SER A 98 -20.93 -0.25 -8.51
CA SER A 98 -20.60 -1.67 -8.41
C SER A 98 -19.14 -1.93 -8.75
N GLU A 99 -18.67 -1.38 -9.87
CA GLU A 99 -17.26 -1.47 -10.27
C GLU A 99 -16.35 -0.65 -9.35
N ALA A 100 -16.82 0.51 -8.85
CA ALA A 100 -16.10 1.29 -7.85
C ALA A 100 -15.83 0.47 -6.58
N ASN A 101 -16.85 -0.18 -6.02
CA ASN A 101 -16.67 -1.05 -4.85
C ASN A 101 -15.76 -2.25 -5.15
N ALA A 102 -15.88 -2.85 -6.34
CA ALA A 102 -15.01 -3.95 -6.75
C ALA A 102 -13.53 -3.50 -6.76
N SER A 103 -13.21 -2.39 -7.43
CA SER A 103 -11.85 -1.82 -7.43
C SER A 103 -11.39 -1.45 -6.01
N LEU A 104 -12.25 -0.85 -5.19
CA LEU A 104 -11.93 -0.48 -3.81
C LEU A 104 -11.50 -1.70 -2.98
N HIS A 105 -12.24 -2.81 -3.09
CA HIS A 105 -11.89 -4.05 -2.40
C HIS A 105 -10.61 -4.69 -2.93
N VAL A 106 -10.33 -4.60 -4.24
CA VAL A 106 -9.04 -5.07 -4.78
C VAL A 106 -7.89 -4.29 -4.15
N ILE A 107 -8.03 -2.97 -3.96
CA ILE A 107 -7.01 -2.15 -3.29
C ILE A 107 -6.84 -2.59 -1.83
N LYS A 108 -7.94 -2.66 -1.08
CA LYS A 108 -7.96 -3.03 0.35
C LYS A 108 -7.34 -4.39 0.60
N TYR A 109 -7.81 -5.43 -0.09
CA TYR A 109 -7.31 -6.79 0.10
C TYR A 109 -5.93 -7.02 -0.53
N GLY A 110 -5.59 -6.26 -1.59
CA GLY A 110 -4.24 -6.26 -2.13
C GLY A 110 -3.23 -5.71 -1.12
N ALA A 111 -3.54 -4.61 -0.44
CA ALA A 111 -2.72 -4.07 0.64
C ALA A 111 -2.61 -5.04 1.83
N GLU A 112 -3.71 -5.70 2.23
CA GLU A 112 -3.66 -6.74 3.27
C GLU A 112 -2.79 -7.94 2.86
N THR A 113 -2.80 -8.31 1.58
CA THR A 113 -1.95 -9.39 1.05
C THR A 113 -0.48 -9.00 1.09
N VAL A 114 -0.13 -7.79 0.63
CA VAL A 114 1.24 -7.26 0.73
C VAL A 114 1.69 -7.24 2.20
N LYS A 115 0.84 -6.73 3.10
CA LYS A 115 1.12 -6.71 4.53
C LYS A 115 1.36 -8.11 5.09
N HIS A 116 0.53 -9.08 4.70
CA HIS A 116 0.66 -10.46 5.16
C HIS A 116 2.00 -11.06 4.75
N LEU A 117 2.46 -10.82 3.51
CA LEU A 117 3.75 -11.30 2.99
C LEU A 117 4.96 -10.64 3.70
N GLN A 118 4.82 -9.39 4.14
CA GLN A 118 5.91 -8.65 4.79
C GLN A 118 5.95 -8.83 6.32
N LYS A 119 4.93 -9.44 6.93
CA LYS A 119 4.97 -9.78 8.37
C LYS A 119 5.95 -10.94 8.61
N PRO A 120 6.95 -10.79 9.49
CA PRO A 120 7.84 -11.89 9.83
C PRO A 120 7.04 -13.01 10.52
N GLY A 121 6.94 -14.17 9.88
CA GLY A 121 6.24 -15.35 10.39
C GLY A 121 6.86 -16.61 9.82
N LEU A 122 6.66 -17.76 10.49
CA LEU A 122 7.28 -19.02 10.06
C LEU A 122 6.92 -19.41 8.61
N GLY A 123 5.72 -19.07 8.13
CA GLY A 123 5.30 -19.31 6.74
C GLY A 123 5.85 -18.31 5.71
N ASN A 124 6.50 -17.24 6.14
CA ASN A 124 7.13 -16.24 5.26
C ASN A 124 8.67 -16.32 5.32
N ILE A 125 9.22 -17.07 6.28
CA ILE A 125 10.66 -17.29 6.47
C ILE A 125 11.09 -18.66 5.88
N PHE A 126 10.15 -19.60 5.71
CA PHE A 126 10.34 -20.94 5.14
C PHE A 126 9.31 -21.20 4.04
#